data_AF-A0A0L1KMZ2-F1
#
_entry.id   AF-A0A0L1KMZ2-F1
#
_cell.length_a   1.000
_cell.length_b   1.000
_cell.length_c   1.000
_cell.angle_alpha   90.00
_cell.angle_beta   90.00
_cell.angle_gamma   90.00
#
_symmetry.space_group_name_H-M   'P 1'
#
loop_
_entity.id
_entity.type
_entity.pdbx_description
1 polymer ?
#
loop_
_entity_poly.entity_id
_entity_poly.type
_entity_poly.pdbx_seq_one_letter_code
_entity_poly.pdbx_strand_id
1 'polypeptide(L)'
;MLNKQGEVDSIDWAAELQFDEDANADGPVGTGGSIDLQWIPSSVTSFTASRLHLTGTIDTTSLPMELTFFFFGVNRMSGTFHTTGLPRKLCRVSAAKNRLNGSLDLTGLPESLKVFFAFRNEFSGSIDLRSLPAVLEMCLLECNHLSGSVDLRFLPNTIQNLSLFQNEFRQDVVVLPLGRFNIATLALDNGRFGSFVDTDGKEVRMKTSPDGNIVSLYTK
;
A
#
# COMPACT_ATOMS: atom_id res chain seq x y z
N MET A 1 -6.87 22.53 8.06
CA MET A 1 -7.52 22.80 9.36
C MET A 1 -6.47 23.19 10.40
N LEU A 2 -6.84 23.99 11.42
CA LEU A 2 -5.93 24.41 12.49
C LEU A 2 -6.14 23.59 13.77
N ASN A 3 -5.08 23.34 14.54
CA ASN A 3 -5.18 22.77 15.90
C ASN A 3 -5.64 23.82 16.93
N LYS A 4 -5.74 23.42 18.21
CA LYS A 4 -6.13 24.30 19.32
C LYS A 4 -5.14 25.45 19.59
N GLN A 5 -3.91 25.33 19.08
CA GLN A 5 -2.84 26.31 19.19
C GLN A 5 -2.80 27.28 17.99
N GLY A 6 -3.68 27.09 16.99
CA GLY A 6 -3.74 27.92 15.79
C GLY A 6 -2.74 27.53 14.69
N GLU A 7 -2.06 26.40 14.82
CA GLU A 7 -1.11 25.88 13.82
C GLU A 7 -1.82 24.98 12.81
N VAL A 8 -1.25 24.81 11.60
CA VAL A 8 -1.82 23.93 10.58
C VAL A 8 -1.69 22.47 11.02
N ASP A 9 -2.83 21.81 11.24
CA ASP A 9 -2.94 20.41 11.66
C ASP A 9 -3.18 19.47 10.48
N SER A 10 -3.97 19.93 9.52
CA SER A 10 -4.34 19.11 8.36
C SER A 10 -4.30 19.93 7.09
N ILE A 11 -3.66 19.37 6.06
CA ILE A 11 -3.67 19.87 4.69
C ILE A 11 -4.50 18.90 3.87
N ASP A 12 -5.62 19.39 3.37
CA ASP A 12 -6.49 18.64 2.48
C ASP A 12 -6.58 19.36 1.13
N TRP A 13 -5.78 18.90 0.18
CA TRP A 13 -5.79 19.43 -1.19
C TRP A 13 -6.59 18.57 -2.15
N ALA A 14 -7.02 17.38 -1.73
CA ALA A 14 -7.85 16.49 -2.52
C ALA A 14 -8.45 15.37 -1.69
N ALA A 15 -9.59 14.84 -2.16
CA ALA A 15 -10.31 13.76 -1.52
C ALA A 15 -9.42 12.54 -1.23
N GLU A 16 -9.62 11.96 -0.04
CA GLU A 16 -9.11 10.63 0.28
C GLU A 16 -9.55 9.64 -0.81
N LEU A 17 -8.67 8.69 -1.15
CA LEU A 17 -8.97 7.66 -2.14
C LEU A 17 -10.12 6.78 -1.65
N GLN A 18 -11.35 7.14 -2.00
CA GLN A 18 -12.46 6.19 -2.02
C GLN A 18 -12.20 5.22 -3.18
N PHE A 19 -12.45 3.93 -2.91
CA PHE A 19 -11.98 2.79 -3.71
C PHE A 19 -12.40 2.74 -5.18
N ASP A 20 -13.15 3.71 -5.73
CA ASP A 20 -13.68 3.55 -7.09
C ASP A 20 -14.01 4.82 -7.90
N GLU A 21 -13.59 6.02 -7.51
CA GLU A 21 -13.99 7.22 -8.27
C GLU A 21 -12.84 7.82 -9.07
N ASP A 22 -12.82 7.61 -10.39
CA ASP A 22 -12.04 8.41 -11.35
C ASP A 22 -12.69 9.80 -11.59
N ALA A 23 -13.44 10.32 -10.61
CA ALA A 23 -13.97 11.67 -10.68
C ALA A 23 -12.82 12.67 -10.59
N ASN A 24 -12.74 13.56 -11.58
CA ASN A 24 -11.99 14.81 -11.47
C ASN A 24 -12.65 15.63 -10.35
N ALA A 25 -12.11 15.53 -9.14
CA ALA A 25 -12.37 16.53 -8.14
C ALA A 25 -11.56 17.77 -8.53
N ASP A 26 -12.22 18.80 -9.07
CA ASP A 26 -11.67 20.15 -9.06
C ASP A 26 -11.49 20.54 -7.58
N GLY A 27 -10.32 20.19 -7.04
CA GLY A 27 -9.92 20.52 -5.68
C GLY A 27 -9.63 22.01 -5.52
N PRO A 28 -9.35 22.47 -4.30
CA PRO A 28 -9.09 23.88 -4.01
C PRO A 28 -7.77 24.41 -4.61
N VAL A 29 -6.98 23.57 -5.27
CA VAL A 29 -5.64 23.89 -5.76
C VAL A 29 -5.49 23.53 -7.25
N GLY A 30 -4.64 24.27 -7.96
CA GLY A 30 -4.27 23.93 -9.34
C GLY A 30 -3.54 22.58 -9.42
N THR A 31 -3.68 21.89 -10.56
CA THR A 31 -2.97 20.62 -10.81
C THR A 31 -1.66 20.84 -11.58
N GLY A 32 -0.70 19.93 -11.42
CA GLY A 32 0.62 19.95 -12.02
C GLY A 32 1.70 20.49 -11.10
N GLY A 33 2.93 20.53 -11.61
CA GLY A 33 4.10 20.97 -10.84
C GLY A 33 4.70 19.88 -9.96
N SER A 34 5.49 20.29 -8.97
CA SER A 34 6.14 19.44 -7.98
C SER A 34 5.96 20.03 -6.59
N ILE A 35 5.94 19.18 -5.57
CA ILE A 35 5.93 19.59 -4.17
C ILE A 35 7.25 19.23 -3.50
N ASP A 36 7.79 20.17 -2.75
CA ASP A 36 8.85 19.89 -1.78
C ASP A 36 8.22 19.60 -0.41
N LEU A 37 8.34 18.35 0.03
CA LEU A 37 7.70 17.88 1.27
C LEU A 37 8.31 18.51 2.52
N GLN A 38 9.53 19.09 2.42
CA GLN A 38 10.16 19.79 3.54
C GLN A 38 9.39 21.06 3.96
N TRP A 39 8.48 21.55 3.11
CA TRP A 39 7.65 22.72 3.41
C TRP A 39 6.32 22.38 4.09
N ILE A 40 6.03 21.09 4.32
CA ILE A 40 4.89 20.70 5.14
C ILE A 40 5.19 21.12 6.59
N PRO A 41 4.34 21.94 7.24
CA PRO A 41 4.57 22.35 8.62
C PRO A 41 4.68 21.16 9.56
N SER A 42 5.58 21.24 10.56
CA SER A 42 5.86 20.14 11.48
C SER A 42 4.65 19.73 12.35
N SER A 43 3.66 20.63 12.51
CA SER A 43 2.42 20.39 13.24
C SER A 43 1.40 19.57 12.46
N VAL A 44 1.62 19.32 11.16
CA VAL A 44 0.65 18.60 10.32
C VAL A 44 0.61 17.12 10.71
N THR A 45 -0.59 16.65 11.05
CA THR A 45 -0.89 15.26 11.39
C THR A 45 -1.59 14.51 10.26
N SER A 46 -2.20 15.23 9.31
CA SER A 46 -2.86 14.67 8.14
C SER A 46 -2.55 15.46 6.87
N PHE A 47 -2.03 14.79 5.85
CA PHE A 47 -1.70 15.40 4.57
C PHE A 47 -2.30 14.60 3.41
N THR A 48 -3.14 15.27 2.60
CA THR A 48 -3.69 14.72 1.36
C THR A 48 -3.36 15.62 0.17
N ALA A 49 -2.81 15.03 -0.89
CA ALA A 49 -2.45 15.68 -2.14
C ALA A 49 -2.66 14.73 -3.34
N SER A 50 -3.76 13.97 -3.31
CA SER A 50 -4.06 12.99 -4.36
C SER A 50 -4.65 13.66 -5.61
N ARG A 51 -4.55 13.07 -6.81
CA ARG A 51 -5.21 13.58 -8.05
C ARG A 51 -4.77 15.00 -8.49
N LEU A 52 -3.55 15.41 -8.16
CA LEU A 52 -3.06 16.75 -8.46
C LEU A 52 -2.12 16.79 -9.66
N HIS A 53 -1.96 15.70 -10.43
CA HIS A 53 -0.97 15.59 -11.51
C HIS A 53 0.46 15.97 -11.10
N LEU A 54 0.81 15.83 -9.81
CA LEU A 54 2.12 16.18 -9.28
C LEU A 54 3.20 15.30 -9.92
N THR A 55 4.35 15.91 -10.14
CA THR A 55 5.56 15.29 -10.69
C THR A 55 6.72 15.49 -9.73
N GLY A 56 7.84 14.81 -10.00
CA GLY A 56 9.03 14.84 -9.14
C GLY A 56 9.12 13.59 -8.27
N THR A 57 9.97 13.67 -7.25
CA THR A 57 10.32 12.55 -6.35
C THR A 57 9.74 12.76 -4.96
N ILE A 58 9.78 11.72 -4.14
CA ILE A 58 9.29 11.76 -2.76
C ILE A 58 10.46 11.50 -1.83
N ASP A 59 10.81 12.53 -1.08
CA ASP A 59 11.69 12.37 0.06
C ASP A 59 10.85 12.10 1.31
N THR A 60 10.71 10.83 1.66
CA THR A 60 9.99 10.41 2.87
C THR A 60 10.65 10.91 4.15
N THR A 61 11.96 11.19 4.13
CA THR A 61 12.69 11.65 5.34
C THR A 61 12.36 13.09 5.72
N SER A 62 11.82 13.86 4.78
CA SER A 62 11.37 15.24 4.99
C SER A 62 9.94 15.35 5.53
N LEU A 63 9.24 14.23 5.76
CA LEU A 63 7.88 14.21 6.26
C LEU A 63 7.80 14.62 7.75
N PRO A 64 6.79 15.41 8.17
CA PRO A 64 6.57 15.73 9.57
C PRO A 64 6.43 14.49 10.46
N MET A 65 7.12 14.50 11.60
CA MET A 65 7.14 13.36 12.53
C MET A 65 5.78 13.09 13.20
N GLU A 66 4.90 14.09 13.21
CA GLU A 66 3.53 14.01 13.75
C GLU A 66 2.51 13.43 12.76
N LEU A 67 2.90 13.17 11.50
CA LEU A 67 1.98 12.61 10.51
C LEU A 67 1.44 11.24 10.93
N THR A 68 0.13 11.14 10.85
CA THR A 68 -0.66 9.92 11.06
C THR A 68 -1.34 9.46 9.77
N PHE A 69 -1.60 10.38 8.83
CA PHE A 69 -2.17 10.10 7.51
C PHE A 69 -1.37 10.78 6.40
N PHE A 70 -0.94 10.02 5.41
CA PHE A 70 -0.23 10.54 4.24
C PHE A 70 -0.76 9.95 2.94
N PHE A 71 -1.57 10.72 2.20
CA PHE A 71 -2.22 10.27 0.97
C PHE A 71 -1.79 11.14 -0.22
N PHE A 72 -0.96 10.60 -1.11
CA PHE A 72 -0.49 11.33 -2.30
C PHE A 72 -0.74 10.54 -3.60
N GLY A 73 -1.66 9.57 -3.58
CA GLY A 73 -1.91 8.70 -4.74
C GLY A 73 -2.52 9.42 -5.94
N VAL A 74 -2.57 8.76 -7.09
CA VAL A 74 -3.12 9.29 -8.35
C VAL A 74 -2.37 10.56 -8.79
N ASN A 75 -1.07 10.45 -8.90
CA ASN A 75 -0.19 11.52 -9.40
C ASN A 75 0.76 10.94 -10.46
N ARG A 76 1.81 11.69 -10.81
CA ARG A 76 2.86 11.28 -11.75
C ARG A 76 4.22 11.29 -11.05
N MET A 77 4.25 11.04 -9.73
CA MET A 77 5.47 10.97 -8.94
C MET A 77 6.33 9.80 -9.41
N SER A 78 7.64 10.00 -9.44
CA SER A 78 8.60 8.99 -9.91
C SER A 78 9.77 8.82 -8.94
N GLY A 79 10.65 7.87 -9.25
CA GLY A 79 11.78 7.53 -8.39
C GLY A 79 11.39 6.56 -7.28
N THR A 80 12.30 6.38 -6.33
CA THR A 80 12.18 5.39 -5.24
C THR A 80 11.30 5.88 -4.10
N PHE A 81 10.67 4.94 -3.39
CA PHE A 81 9.89 5.21 -2.18
C PHE A 81 10.52 4.53 -0.97
N HIS A 82 11.20 5.31 -0.13
CA HIS A 82 11.91 4.78 1.05
C HIS A 82 10.97 4.67 2.25
N THR A 83 10.48 3.46 2.54
CA THR A 83 9.61 3.19 3.69
C THR A 83 10.29 3.53 5.03
N THR A 84 11.61 3.35 5.14
CA THR A 84 12.40 3.68 6.32
C THR A 84 12.39 5.16 6.70
N GLY A 85 12.06 6.05 5.76
CA GLY A 85 11.89 7.48 6.01
C GLY A 85 10.50 7.84 6.55
N LEU A 86 9.54 6.92 6.54
CA LEU A 86 8.17 7.22 6.98
C LEU A 86 8.11 7.54 8.49
N PRO A 87 7.32 8.55 8.91
CA PRO A 87 7.12 8.87 10.32
C PRO A 87 6.62 7.68 11.14
N ARG A 88 7.16 7.51 12.34
CA ARG A 88 6.81 6.38 13.22
C ARG A 88 5.35 6.37 13.70
N LYS A 89 4.67 7.51 13.65
CA LYS A 89 3.25 7.67 14.04
C LYS A 89 2.28 7.39 12.89
N LEU A 90 2.79 7.10 11.69
CA LEU A 90 1.96 6.95 10.51
C LEU A 90 1.06 5.72 10.64
N CYS A 91 -0.25 5.96 10.54
CA CYS A 91 -1.28 4.93 10.64
C CYS A 91 -1.77 4.50 9.25
N ARG A 92 -1.80 5.43 8.29
CA ARG A 92 -2.23 5.14 6.91
C ARG A 92 -1.36 5.87 5.91
N VAL A 93 -0.95 5.16 4.87
CA VAL A 93 -0.19 5.74 3.76
C VAL A 93 -0.65 5.20 2.41
N SER A 94 -0.82 6.11 1.45
CA SER A 94 -1.08 5.75 0.06
C SER A 94 -0.14 6.48 -0.89
N ALA A 95 0.61 5.65 -1.63
CA ALA A 95 1.45 5.99 -2.75
C ALA A 95 0.90 5.50 -4.09
N ALA A 96 -0.32 4.96 -4.09
CA ALA A 96 -0.88 4.22 -5.21
C ALA A 96 -1.09 5.09 -6.47
N LYS A 97 -1.13 4.45 -7.64
CA LYS A 97 -1.38 5.12 -8.94
C LYS A 97 -0.37 6.25 -9.20
N ASN A 98 0.91 5.92 -9.22
CA ASN A 98 2.03 6.82 -9.55
C ASN A 98 2.99 6.10 -10.54
N ARG A 99 4.22 6.62 -10.70
CA ARG A 99 5.32 6.02 -11.48
C ARG A 99 6.52 5.72 -10.57
N LEU A 100 6.27 5.40 -9.31
CA LEU A 100 7.32 5.07 -8.35
C LEU A 100 7.94 3.73 -8.72
N ASN A 101 9.26 3.63 -8.60
CA ASN A 101 10.01 2.48 -9.09
C ASN A 101 11.10 2.04 -8.11
N GLY A 102 11.89 1.04 -8.53
CA GLY A 102 12.90 0.41 -7.69
C GLY A 102 12.32 -0.60 -6.72
N SER A 103 13.13 -1.01 -5.75
CA SER A 103 12.73 -1.99 -4.72
C SER A 103 11.80 -1.37 -3.69
N LEU A 104 10.81 -2.15 -3.24
CA LEU A 104 9.93 -1.77 -2.14
C LEU A 104 10.29 -2.56 -0.87
N ASP A 105 11.03 -1.92 0.03
CA ASP A 105 11.42 -2.53 1.31
C ASP A 105 10.27 -2.46 2.33
N LEU A 106 9.61 -3.58 2.61
CA LEU A 106 8.53 -3.62 3.59
C LEU A 106 9.01 -3.64 5.04
N THR A 107 10.31 -3.88 5.29
CA THR A 107 10.88 -3.94 6.64
C THR A 107 10.95 -2.56 7.30
N GLY A 108 10.96 -1.50 6.50
CA GLY A 108 10.96 -0.11 6.96
C GLY A 108 9.58 0.46 7.29
N LEU A 109 8.49 -0.30 7.14
CA LEU A 109 7.14 0.20 7.44
C LEU A 109 6.97 0.51 8.94
N PRO A 110 6.35 1.65 9.32
CA PRO A 110 6.10 1.98 10.71
C PRO A 110 5.27 0.93 11.46
N GLU A 111 5.62 0.65 12.72
CA GLU A 111 4.90 -0.34 13.55
C GLU A 111 3.42 0.03 13.81
N SER A 112 3.07 1.32 13.72
CA SER A 112 1.68 1.80 13.87
C SER A 112 0.84 1.64 12.60
N LEU A 113 1.44 1.24 11.48
CA LEU A 113 0.79 1.31 10.17
C LEU A 113 -0.30 0.24 10.04
N LYS A 114 -1.52 0.69 9.76
CA LYS A 114 -2.71 -0.13 9.56
C LYS A 114 -3.08 -0.31 8.10
N VAL A 115 -2.81 0.70 7.28
CA VAL A 115 -3.19 0.71 5.86
C VAL A 115 -2.00 1.14 5.01
N PHE A 116 -1.64 0.29 4.06
CA PHE A 116 -0.59 0.58 3.09
C PHE A 116 -1.07 0.32 1.66
N PHE A 117 -1.11 1.38 0.84
CA PHE A 117 -1.42 1.29 -0.58
C PHE A 117 -0.23 1.72 -1.42
N ALA A 118 0.29 0.81 -2.24
CA ALA A 118 1.35 1.06 -3.20
C ALA A 118 1.06 0.48 -4.59
N PHE A 119 -0.19 0.06 -4.82
CA PHE A 119 -0.65 -0.50 -6.08
C PHE A 119 -0.56 0.47 -7.27
N ARG A 120 -0.50 -0.06 -8.50
CA ARG A 120 -0.38 0.72 -9.75
C ARG A 120 0.82 1.67 -9.72
N ASN A 121 2.00 1.09 -9.60
CA ASN A 121 3.30 1.74 -9.69
C ASN A 121 4.22 0.88 -10.56
N GLU A 122 5.51 1.18 -10.55
CA GLU A 122 6.58 0.46 -11.27
C GLU A 122 7.57 -0.19 -10.28
N PHE A 123 7.13 -0.51 -9.05
CA PHE A 123 7.98 -1.18 -8.05
C PHE A 123 8.39 -2.56 -8.55
N SER A 124 9.63 -2.97 -8.28
CA SER A 124 10.21 -4.21 -8.79
C SER A 124 11.03 -4.96 -7.74
N GLY A 125 11.38 -6.21 -8.04
CA GLY A 125 12.15 -7.08 -7.14
C GLY A 125 11.28 -7.77 -6.10
N SER A 126 11.93 -8.49 -5.18
CA SER A 126 11.26 -9.27 -4.14
C SER A 126 10.87 -8.44 -2.93
N ILE A 127 9.81 -8.86 -2.25
CA ILE A 127 9.34 -8.27 -0.98
C ILE A 127 9.40 -9.30 0.15
N ASP A 128 9.55 -8.82 1.39
CA ASP A 128 9.49 -9.65 2.59
C ASP A 128 8.21 -9.38 3.39
N LEU A 129 7.24 -10.30 3.27
CA LEU A 129 5.97 -10.21 3.99
C LEU A 129 6.09 -10.57 5.49
N ARG A 130 7.23 -11.11 5.94
CA ARG A 130 7.45 -11.50 7.35
C ARG A 130 7.65 -10.30 8.27
N SER A 131 8.00 -9.16 7.69
CA SER A 131 8.32 -7.91 8.41
C SER A 131 7.15 -6.93 8.42
N LEU A 132 5.96 -7.35 7.99
CA LEU A 132 4.78 -6.50 8.03
C LEU A 132 4.42 -6.13 9.49
N PRO A 133 4.03 -4.87 9.76
CA PRO A 133 3.60 -4.44 11.09
C PRO A 133 2.49 -5.32 11.67
N ALA A 134 2.58 -5.64 12.95
CA ALA A 134 1.64 -6.54 13.63
C ALA A 134 0.18 -6.04 13.67
N VAL A 135 -0.02 -4.73 13.45
CA VAL A 135 -1.34 -4.07 13.41
C VAL A 135 -1.83 -3.80 11.98
N LEU A 136 -1.10 -4.26 10.96
CA LEU A 136 -1.46 -3.99 9.57
C LEU A 136 -2.76 -4.72 9.22
N GLU A 137 -3.75 -3.97 8.75
CA GLU A 137 -5.09 -4.44 8.41
C GLU A 137 -5.24 -4.59 6.88
N MET A 138 -4.59 -3.72 6.10
CA MET A 138 -4.72 -3.71 4.64
C MET A 138 -3.40 -3.39 3.94
N CYS A 139 -3.03 -4.22 2.96
CA CYS A 139 -1.84 -4.07 2.14
C CYS A 139 -2.17 -4.36 0.67
N LEU A 140 -2.14 -3.33 -0.17
CA LEU A 140 -2.49 -3.42 -1.60
C LEU A 140 -1.27 -3.05 -2.46
N LEU A 141 -0.71 -4.05 -3.14
CA LEU A 141 0.52 -3.96 -3.93
C LEU A 141 0.32 -4.39 -5.39
N GLU A 142 -0.93 -4.60 -5.83
CA GLU A 142 -1.23 -5.05 -7.19
C GLU A 142 -0.75 -4.07 -8.27
N CYS A 143 -0.66 -4.56 -9.50
CA CYS A 143 -0.25 -3.76 -10.66
C CYS A 143 1.14 -3.11 -10.46
N ASN A 144 2.15 -3.95 -10.23
CA ASN A 144 3.56 -3.57 -10.14
C ASN A 144 4.42 -4.62 -10.89
N HIS A 145 5.75 -4.55 -10.75
CA HIS A 145 6.71 -5.53 -11.27
C HIS A 145 7.39 -6.33 -10.13
N LEU A 146 6.72 -6.49 -8.98
CA LEU A 146 7.27 -7.23 -7.84
C LEU A 146 7.37 -8.71 -8.19
N SER A 147 8.45 -9.37 -7.80
CA SER A 147 8.79 -10.71 -8.25
C SER A 147 9.29 -11.61 -7.13
N GLY A 148 9.60 -12.87 -7.45
CA GLY A 148 10.05 -13.86 -6.48
C GLY A 148 8.90 -14.64 -5.84
N SER A 149 9.15 -15.14 -4.64
CA SER A 149 8.20 -15.96 -3.87
C SER A 149 7.57 -15.16 -2.73
N VAL A 150 6.41 -15.62 -2.24
CA VAL A 150 5.65 -14.98 -1.16
C VAL A 150 5.46 -15.97 -0.01
N ASP A 151 5.83 -15.55 1.19
CA ASP A 151 5.62 -16.34 2.40
C ASP A 151 4.42 -15.81 3.18
N LEU A 152 3.25 -16.38 2.92
CA LEU A 152 2.01 -15.98 3.58
C LEU A 152 1.90 -16.54 5.02
N ARG A 153 2.88 -17.34 5.49
CA ARG A 153 2.80 -17.99 6.80
C ARG A 153 2.98 -17.04 7.98
N PHE A 154 3.61 -15.91 7.72
CA PHE A 154 4.02 -14.92 8.71
C PHE A 154 3.21 -13.63 8.64
N LEU A 155 2.09 -13.64 7.90
CA LEU A 155 1.21 -12.47 7.85
C LEU A 155 0.69 -12.13 9.26
N PRO A 156 0.56 -10.83 9.59
CA PRO A 156 -0.10 -10.37 10.81
C PRO A 156 -1.52 -10.93 10.91
N ASN A 157 -1.96 -11.30 12.12
CA ASN A 157 -3.33 -11.80 12.32
C ASN A 157 -4.42 -10.76 12.09
N THR A 158 -4.05 -9.47 12.10
CA THR A 158 -4.91 -8.33 11.80
C THR A 158 -5.14 -8.13 10.31
N ILE A 159 -4.35 -8.76 9.42
CA ILE A 159 -4.48 -8.53 7.98
C ILE A 159 -5.84 -9.07 7.49
N GLN A 160 -6.63 -8.18 6.91
CA GLN A 160 -7.94 -8.50 6.33
C GLN A 160 -7.86 -8.53 4.81
N ASN A 161 -7.04 -7.66 4.23
CA ASN A 161 -6.99 -7.47 2.78
C ASN A 161 -5.54 -7.45 2.31
N LEU A 162 -5.17 -8.47 1.53
CA LEU A 162 -3.88 -8.57 0.87
C LEU A 162 -4.07 -8.78 -0.62
N SER A 163 -3.54 -7.88 -1.43
CA SER A 163 -3.65 -7.93 -2.89
C SER A 163 -2.27 -7.83 -3.52
N LEU A 164 -1.88 -8.89 -4.24
CA LEU A 164 -0.57 -9.00 -4.90
C LEU A 164 -0.69 -9.34 -6.40
N PHE A 165 -1.91 -9.41 -6.95
CA PHE A 165 -2.12 -9.76 -8.36
C PHE A 165 -1.54 -8.70 -9.31
N GLN A 166 -1.45 -9.01 -10.60
CA GLN A 166 -0.78 -8.17 -11.60
C GLN A 166 0.64 -7.78 -11.15
N ASN A 167 1.41 -8.78 -10.74
CA ASN A 167 2.83 -8.69 -10.47
C ASN A 167 3.56 -9.84 -11.20
N GLU A 168 4.82 -10.06 -10.85
CA GLU A 168 5.69 -11.09 -11.43
C GLU A 168 6.03 -12.22 -10.43
N PHE A 169 5.34 -12.28 -9.29
CA PHE A 169 5.48 -13.38 -8.32
C PHE A 169 5.25 -14.75 -8.98
N ARG A 170 6.02 -15.76 -8.54
CA ARG A 170 5.90 -17.15 -8.99
C ARG A 170 6.28 -18.09 -7.86
N GLN A 171 5.48 -19.11 -7.63
CA GLN A 171 5.75 -20.11 -6.60
C GLN A 171 4.92 -21.38 -6.82
N ASP A 172 5.56 -22.55 -6.71
CA ASP A 172 4.87 -23.82 -6.97
C ASP A 172 3.83 -24.16 -5.89
N VAL A 173 4.15 -23.91 -4.62
CA VAL A 173 3.27 -24.23 -3.49
C VAL A 173 3.16 -23.04 -2.56
N VAL A 174 1.93 -22.57 -2.34
CA VAL A 174 1.61 -21.49 -1.40
C VAL A 174 0.96 -22.09 -0.16
N VAL A 175 1.53 -21.79 1.01
CA VAL A 175 1.02 -22.27 2.30
C VAL A 175 0.19 -21.19 2.99
N LEU A 176 -1.04 -21.53 3.37
CA LEU A 176 -2.03 -20.64 3.97
C LEU A 176 -2.33 -21.05 5.43
N PRO A 177 -1.94 -20.25 6.44
CA PRO A 177 -2.31 -20.48 7.85
C PRO A 177 -3.78 -20.17 8.15
N LEU A 178 -4.71 -20.95 7.60
CA LEU A 178 -6.15 -20.73 7.75
C LEU A 178 -6.62 -20.60 9.21
N GLY A 179 -5.91 -21.20 10.18
CA GLY A 179 -6.22 -21.10 11.61
C GLY A 179 -5.66 -19.88 12.34
N ARG A 180 -4.84 -19.02 11.71
CA ARG A 180 -4.10 -17.95 12.40
C ARG A 180 -4.53 -16.51 12.08
N PHE A 181 -5.17 -16.25 10.94
CA PHE A 181 -5.48 -14.88 10.55
C PHE A 181 -6.84 -14.75 9.86
N ASN A 182 -7.51 -13.61 10.09
CA ASN A 182 -8.89 -13.33 9.68
C ASN A 182 -8.94 -12.59 8.33
N ILE A 183 -8.49 -13.27 7.26
CA ILE A 183 -8.33 -12.65 5.95
C ILE A 183 -9.65 -12.57 5.17
N ALA A 184 -10.25 -11.38 5.14
CA ALA A 184 -11.45 -11.12 4.34
C ALA A 184 -11.20 -11.37 2.83
N THR A 185 -10.06 -10.90 2.32
CA THR A 185 -9.67 -11.08 0.90
C THR A 185 -8.16 -11.27 0.75
N LEU A 186 -7.77 -12.37 0.11
CA LEU A 186 -6.45 -12.56 -0.51
C LEU A 186 -6.65 -12.60 -2.02
N ALA A 187 -5.88 -11.85 -2.79
CA ALA A 187 -5.92 -11.87 -4.26
C ALA A 187 -4.52 -12.02 -4.87
N LEU A 188 -4.35 -13.01 -5.74
CA LEU A 188 -3.10 -13.40 -6.38
C LEU A 188 -3.32 -13.65 -7.89
N ASP A 189 -2.25 -13.60 -8.69
CA ASP A 189 -2.34 -13.94 -10.12
C ASP A 189 -2.65 -15.42 -10.35
N ASN A 190 -3.67 -15.70 -11.17
CA ASN A 190 -3.95 -17.05 -11.61
C ASN A 190 -2.84 -17.56 -12.55
N GLY A 191 -2.49 -18.84 -12.46
CA GLY A 191 -1.45 -19.46 -13.30
C GLY A 191 0.00 -19.08 -12.97
N ARG A 192 0.22 -18.23 -11.95
CA ARG A 192 1.55 -17.93 -11.38
C ARG A 192 1.89 -18.76 -10.15
N PHE A 193 0.88 -19.37 -9.53
CA PHE A 193 0.98 -20.21 -8.34
C PHE A 193 0.48 -21.62 -8.67
N GLY A 194 1.26 -22.65 -8.31
CA GLY A 194 0.96 -24.03 -8.70
C GLY A 194 -0.18 -24.66 -7.87
N SER A 195 -0.04 -24.69 -6.55
CA SER A 195 -1.05 -25.20 -5.63
C SER A 195 -1.12 -24.38 -4.34
N PHE A 196 -2.27 -24.48 -3.68
CA PHE A 196 -2.55 -23.84 -2.40
C PHE A 196 -2.85 -24.91 -1.36
N VAL A 197 -2.13 -24.88 -0.25
CA VAL A 197 -2.28 -25.84 0.85
C VAL A 197 -2.35 -25.13 2.19
N ASP A 198 -2.98 -25.74 3.19
CA ASP A 198 -2.91 -25.28 4.56
C ASP A 198 -1.60 -25.73 5.25
N THR A 199 -1.44 -25.40 6.53
CA THR A 199 -0.24 -25.76 7.31
C THR A 199 -0.06 -27.26 7.51
N ASP A 200 -1.12 -28.05 7.32
CA ASP A 200 -1.09 -29.52 7.41
C ASP A 200 -0.88 -30.17 6.02
N GLY A 201 -0.72 -29.35 4.97
CA GLY A 201 -0.53 -29.79 3.58
C GLY A 201 -1.82 -30.17 2.86
N LYS A 202 -3.00 -29.91 3.44
CA LYS A 202 -4.29 -30.17 2.80
C LYS A 202 -4.61 -29.07 1.81
N GLU A 203 -5.14 -29.46 0.66
CA GLU A 203 -5.52 -28.53 -0.42
C GLU A 203 -6.51 -27.46 0.05
N VAL A 204 -6.22 -26.21 -0.32
CA VAL A 204 -7.09 -25.05 -0.10
C VAL A 204 -7.65 -24.59 -1.45
N ARG A 205 -8.97 -24.62 -1.59
CA ARG A 205 -9.63 -24.17 -2.82
C ARG A 205 -9.70 -22.65 -2.88
N MET A 206 -9.05 -22.08 -3.89
CA MET A 206 -9.17 -20.68 -4.26
C MET A 206 -10.34 -20.48 -5.23
N LYS A 207 -10.95 -19.29 -5.22
CA LYS A 207 -11.95 -18.89 -6.23
C LYS A 207 -11.27 -18.14 -7.36
N THR A 208 -11.56 -18.50 -8.60
CA THR A 208 -11.08 -17.76 -9.77
C THR A 208 -12.03 -16.62 -10.12
N SER A 209 -11.48 -15.47 -10.50
CA SER A 209 -12.25 -14.31 -11.00
C SER A 209 -12.97 -14.62 -12.32
N PRO A 210 -14.03 -13.86 -12.68
CA PRO A 210 -14.76 -14.07 -13.93
C PRO A 210 -13.92 -13.96 -15.21
N ASP A 211 -12.88 -13.13 -15.20
CA ASP A 211 -11.93 -12.96 -16.30
C ASP A 211 -10.82 -14.02 -16.32
N GLY A 212 -10.79 -14.91 -15.31
CA GLY A 212 -9.81 -15.99 -15.22
C GLY A 212 -8.42 -15.57 -14.74
N ASN A 213 -8.17 -14.29 -14.49
CA ASN A 213 -6.81 -13.77 -14.25
C ASN A 213 -6.38 -13.80 -12.79
N ILE A 214 -7.32 -13.87 -11.85
CA ILE A 214 -7.05 -13.74 -10.41
C ILE A 214 -7.58 -14.99 -9.69
N VAL A 215 -6.82 -15.47 -8.70
CA VAL A 215 -7.28 -16.45 -7.71
C VAL A 215 -7.35 -15.79 -6.33
N SER A 216 -8.45 -16.03 -5.64
CA SER A 216 -8.75 -15.36 -4.38
C SER A 216 -9.25 -16.30 -3.28
N LEU A 217 -8.88 -15.99 -2.04
CA LEU A 217 -9.46 -16.59 -0.84
C LEU A 217 -10.36 -15.55 -0.17
N TYR A 218 -11.57 -15.96 0.20
CA TYR A 218 -12.50 -15.15 0.96
C TYR A 218 -12.91 -15.92 2.21
N THR A 219 -12.58 -15.43 3.40
CA THR A 219 -13.15 -15.97 4.65
C THR A 219 -14.31 -15.08 5.09
N LYS A 220 -15.46 -15.68 5.41
CA LYS A 220 -16.62 -14.98 5.97
C LYS A 220 -16.39 -14.63 7.42
#